data_AF-A0A7Y2F909-F1
#
_entry.id   AF-A0A7Y2F909-F1
#
_cell.length_a   1.000
_cell.length_b   1.000
_cell.length_c   1.000
_cell.angle_alpha   90.00
_cell.angle_beta   90.00
_cell.angle_gamma   90.00
#
_symmetry.space_group_name_H-M   'P 1'
#
loop_
_entity.id
_entity.type
_entity.pdbx_description
1 polymer ?
#
loop_
_entity_poly.entity_id
_entity_poly.type
_entity_poly.pdbx_seq_one_letter_code
_entity_poly.pdbx_strand_id
1 'polypeptide(L)'
;MVEQETDANNQQPSSGRGGIFALAGLAAFIVLAAIFLLPRDNGGGGGAGGGNSENDNTVLPERLTEIRRALAATENLDSNDAVGLWDSLQTAFPRDASIAINRALNRVLLVDELSATATGALATDEEKQAARSQLSNAISSARKSVDQYKSISDDAVTHLWLKSRVDLHEAALLPKSMTKSLRRAVFDRVSEALSGEIGDDPKSVILGGPLTRVLDELEDPIDGLPTDLLPKAAAAVGSLSDKHPGNLFLAIRAARLNIDSKSKSASQYVNRTYDLAQSIEPSLSETTKPIGLTPQELVSEITTAIDAEDWDKAGNRMLQWFNVLNPTEILKTDRRRASPHPLDRLSFTAQRRLSSEVIQLNPLAKGGTAFSFSTSTIDGADGLSDVLPIDFDLDLDDDLVTISESAVVQL
;
A
#
# COMPACT_ATOMS: atom_id res chain seq x y z
N MET A 1 38.42 14.97 43.62
CA MET A 1 38.47 16.35 43.13
C MET A 1 37.30 16.49 42.17
N VAL A 2 36.06 16.76 42.57
CA VAL A 2 35.48 17.70 43.56
C VAL A 2 35.91 19.15 43.31
N GLU A 3 35.00 19.86 42.64
CA GLU A 3 34.58 21.29 42.71
C GLU A 3 33.64 21.45 41.48
N GLN A 4 32.30 21.60 41.53
CA GLN A 4 31.42 22.53 42.30
C GLN A 4 31.99 23.96 42.24
N GLU A 5 31.34 24.97 41.68
CA GLU A 5 30.00 25.53 41.96
C GLU A 5 29.74 26.64 40.90
N THR A 6 28.54 26.74 40.31
CA THR A 6 27.54 27.85 40.47
C THR A 6 28.08 29.27 40.15
N ASP A 7 27.38 30.17 39.45
CA ASP A 7 26.02 30.62 39.74
C ASP A 7 25.39 31.43 38.60
N ALA A 8 24.07 31.53 38.71
CA ALA A 8 23.14 32.21 37.84
C ALA A 8 23.02 33.73 38.12
N ASN A 9 22.25 34.37 37.24
CA ASN A 9 21.29 35.44 37.54
C ASN A 9 21.84 36.89 37.57
N ASN A 10 21.33 37.78 36.70
CA ASN A 10 20.20 38.66 37.04
C ASN A 10 19.82 39.65 35.91
N GLN A 11 18.54 39.62 35.56
CA GLN A 11 17.57 40.73 35.39
C GLN A 11 18.00 42.11 34.83
N GLN A 12 17.44 42.47 33.65
CA GLN A 12 16.50 43.59 33.32
C GLN A 12 16.63 44.98 34.02
N PRO A 13 15.90 46.05 33.61
CA PRO A 13 15.42 46.55 32.30
C PRO A 13 15.60 48.09 32.15
N SER A 14 15.24 48.70 31.01
CA SER A 14 14.69 50.08 30.91
C SER A 14 14.36 50.38 29.44
N SER A 15 13.09 50.54 29.04
CA SER A 15 12.30 51.80 29.05
C SER A 15 13.03 52.98 28.41
N GLY A 16 12.54 53.69 27.40
CA GLY A 16 11.25 53.65 26.72
C GLY A 16 11.08 54.90 25.86
N ARG A 17 10.10 54.80 24.94
CA ARG A 17 9.15 55.84 24.49
C ARG A 17 9.58 57.04 23.61
N GLY A 18 8.76 57.22 22.57
CA GLY A 18 8.42 58.48 21.88
C GLY A 18 9.20 58.67 20.58
N GLY A 19 8.67 58.51 19.37
CA GLY A 19 7.32 58.75 18.87
C GLY A 19 7.25 60.14 18.23
N ILE A 20 7.03 60.20 16.90
CA ILE A 20 6.18 61.15 16.15
C ILE A 20 6.32 60.87 14.63
N PHE A 21 5.20 60.41 14.02
CA PHE A 21 4.52 60.82 12.76
C PHE A 21 5.34 61.20 11.49
N ALA A 22 4.93 60.99 10.23
CA ALA A 22 3.72 60.49 9.56
C ALA A 22 4.00 60.39 8.03
N LEU A 23 2.98 59.92 7.27
CA LEU A 23 2.77 59.96 5.80
C LEU A 23 3.26 58.77 4.95
N ALA A 24 2.35 57.81 4.74
CA ALA A 24 2.08 57.19 3.42
C ALA A 24 0.82 56.31 3.51
N GLY A 25 -0.35 56.94 3.55
CA GLY A 25 -1.65 56.25 3.54
C GLY A 25 -2.58 56.90 2.53
N LEU A 26 -2.44 56.56 1.25
CA LEU A 26 -3.48 56.77 0.22
C LEU A 26 -3.15 56.06 -1.11
N ALA A 27 -3.05 54.72 -1.13
CA ALA A 27 -2.97 53.99 -2.41
C ALA A 27 -3.62 52.58 -2.42
N ALA A 28 -4.14 52.08 -1.30
CA ALA A 28 -4.59 50.69 -1.20
C ALA A 28 -6.12 50.48 -1.21
N PHE A 29 -6.94 51.52 -1.39
CA PHE A 29 -8.40 51.41 -1.23
C PHE A 29 -9.24 51.59 -2.51
N ILE A 30 -8.61 51.70 -3.69
CA ILE A 30 -9.33 51.82 -4.98
C ILE A 30 -9.38 50.50 -5.78
N VAL A 31 -8.62 49.47 -5.39
CA VAL A 31 -8.59 48.18 -6.13
C VAL A 31 -9.70 47.20 -5.69
N LEU A 32 -10.33 47.41 -4.54
CA LEU A 32 -11.35 46.49 -3.99
C LEU A 32 -12.81 46.87 -4.28
N ALA A 33 -13.08 48.00 -4.96
CA ALA A 33 -14.44 48.45 -5.30
C ALA A 33 -14.81 48.27 -6.79
N ALA A 34 -13.89 47.82 -7.64
CA ALA A 34 -14.12 47.66 -9.09
C ALA A 34 -14.52 46.23 -9.52
N ILE A 35 -14.63 45.27 -8.59
CA ILE A 35 -14.92 43.85 -8.90
C ILE A 35 -16.42 43.51 -8.72
N PHE A 36 -17.25 44.41 -8.17
CA PHE A 36 -18.64 44.08 -7.81
C PHE A 36 -19.75 44.80 -8.59
N LEU A 37 -19.41 45.61 -9.60
CA LEU A 37 -20.40 46.33 -10.41
C LEU A 37 -19.94 46.40 -11.87
N LEU A 38 -20.43 45.47 -12.72
CA LEU A 38 -20.95 45.69 -14.09
C LEU A 38 -21.10 44.33 -14.83
N PRO A 39 -21.95 44.24 -15.87
CA PRO A 39 -23.05 43.28 -15.93
C PRO A 39 -22.80 42.07 -16.83
N ARG A 40 -23.60 41.01 -16.59
CA ARG A 40 -23.89 39.94 -17.55
C ARG A 40 -24.41 40.56 -18.85
N ASP A 41 -23.71 40.33 -19.96
CA ASP A 41 -24.27 40.54 -21.29
C ASP A 41 -24.13 39.27 -22.14
N ASN A 42 -25.27 38.87 -22.69
CA ASN A 42 -25.42 37.87 -23.73
C ASN A 42 -25.10 38.54 -25.07
N GLY A 43 -24.36 37.87 -25.94
CA GLY A 43 -24.34 38.21 -27.37
C GLY A 43 -22.94 38.32 -27.96
N GLY A 44 -22.74 37.59 -29.06
CA GLY A 44 -21.46 37.44 -29.72
C GLY A 44 -20.88 38.70 -30.36
N GLY A 45 -19.58 38.64 -30.62
CA GLY A 45 -18.84 39.63 -31.38
C GLY A 45 -17.35 39.41 -31.19
N GLY A 46 -16.69 38.90 -32.22
CA GLY A 46 -15.26 38.62 -32.22
C GLY A 46 -14.41 39.86 -31.95
N GLY A 47 -13.32 39.65 -31.23
CA GLY A 47 -12.29 40.66 -30.97
C GLY A 47 -11.05 39.98 -30.44
N ALA A 48 -10.05 39.86 -31.30
CA ALA A 48 -8.77 39.22 -31.05
C ALA A 48 -8.04 39.82 -29.83
N GLY A 49 -7.75 38.96 -28.86
CA GLY A 49 -6.72 39.16 -27.83
C GLY A 49 -5.68 38.05 -27.98
N GLY A 50 -4.66 38.30 -28.80
CA GLY A 50 -3.51 37.41 -28.95
C GLY A 50 -2.68 37.40 -27.67
N GLY A 51 -2.65 36.25 -27.00
CA GLY A 51 -1.79 35.95 -25.86
C GLY A 51 -1.82 34.46 -25.55
N ASN A 52 -0.78 33.74 -26.02
CA ASN A 52 -0.35 32.41 -25.56
C ASN A 52 -1.29 31.18 -25.62
N SER A 53 -2.26 31.10 -26.56
CA SER A 53 -3.06 29.87 -26.71
C SER A 53 -2.39 28.70 -27.46
N GLU A 54 -1.29 28.92 -28.20
CA GLU A 54 -0.61 27.83 -28.95
C GLU A 54 0.28 26.94 -28.06
N ASN A 55 0.78 27.45 -26.93
CA ASN A 55 1.64 26.66 -26.02
C ASN A 55 0.82 25.76 -25.08
N ASP A 56 -0.37 26.16 -24.63
CA ASP A 56 -1.17 25.33 -23.71
C ASP A 56 -1.76 24.09 -24.38
N ASN A 57 -2.07 24.18 -25.68
CA ASN A 57 -2.66 23.06 -26.44
C ASN A 57 -1.69 21.89 -26.70
N THR A 58 -0.38 22.11 -26.58
CA THR A 58 0.66 21.07 -26.78
C THR A 58 1.22 20.54 -25.46
N VAL A 59 1.30 21.39 -24.43
CA VAL A 59 1.85 21.02 -23.12
C VAL A 59 1.03 19.93 -22.43
N LEU A 60 -0.29 20.02 -22.40
CA LEU A 60 -1.12 19.02 -21.70
C LEU A 60 -1.07 17.62 -22.36
N PRO A 61 -1.17 17.47 -23.70
CA PRO A 61 -0.93 16.20 -24.37
C PRO A 61 0.48 15.62 -24.13
N GLU A 62 1.51 16.47 -24.10
CA GLU A 62 2.88 16.05 -23.79
C GLU A 62 3.00 15.53 -22.35
N ARG A 63 2.43 16.23 -21.37
CA ARG A 63 2.40 15.79 -19.96
C ARG A 63 1.62 14.49 -19.78
N LEU A 64 0.51 14.32 -20.49
CA LEU A 64 -0.23 13.07 -20.49
C LEU A 64 0.61 11.91 -21.04
N THR A 65 1.37 12.15 -22.12
CA THR A 65 2.29 11.16 -22.70
C THR A 65 3.42 10.82 -21.72
N GLU A 66 3.97 11.82 -21.03
CA GLU A 66 4.99 11.64 -20.00
C GLU A 66 4.48 10.79 -18.82
N ILE A 67 3.26 11.05 -18.32
CA ILE A 67 2.64 10.20 -17.28
C ILE A 67 2.51 8.75 -17.75
N ARG A 68 2.03 8.52 -18.99
CA ARG A 68 1.89 7.17 -19.53
C ARG A 68 3.23 6.44 -19.63
N ARG A 69 4.28 7.14 -20.06
CA ARG A 69 5.64 6.58 -20.10
C ARG A 69 6.18 6.28 -18.71
N ALA A 70 5.94 7.16 -17.74
CA ALA A 70 6.38 6.98 -16.36
C ALA A 70 5.69 5.77 -15.71
N LEU A 71 4.38 5.63 -15.90
CA LEU A 71 3.60 4.48 -15.45
C LEU A 71 4.08 3.19 -16.12
N ALA A 72 4.21 3.17 -17.44
CA ALA A 72 4.68 1.98 -18.17
C ALA A 72 6.07 1.52 -17.71
N ALA A 73 7.03 2.45 -17.56
CA ALA A 73 8.35 2.12 -17.04
C ALA A 73 8.29 1.58 -15.59
N THR A 74 7.42 2.15 -14.75
CA THR A 74 7.24 1.66 -13.37
C THR A 74 6.62 0.26 -13.34
N GLU A 75 5.59 0.01 -14.16
CA GLU A 75 4.91 -1.29 -14.28
C GLU A 75 5.83 -2.39 -14.82
N ASN A 76 6.73 -2.04 -15.74
CA ASN A 76 7.76 -2.94 -16.27
C ASN A 76 8.94 -3.17 -15.30
N LEU A 77 8.91 -2.58 -14.11
CA LEU A 77 10.00 -2.60 -13.13
C LEU A 77 11.30 -1.92 -13.61
N ASP A 78 11.23 -1.08 -14.64
CA ASP A 78 12.33 -0.22 -15.12
C ASP A 78 12.47 1.02 -14.21
N SER A 79 12.67 0.78 -12.91
CA SER A 79 12.54 1.80 -11.86
C SER A 79 13.51 2.96 -12.04
N ASN A 80 14.70 2.68 -12.56
CA ASN A 80 15.73 3.67 -12.85
C ASN A 80 15.35 4.60 -14.02
N ASP A 81 14.72 4.07 -15.07
CA ASP A 81 14.25 4.86 -16.22
C ASP A 81 13.06 5.74 -15.83
N ALA A 82 12.16 5.20 -14.98
CA ALA A 82 11.00 5.91 -14.47
C ALA A 82 11.37 7.10 -13.55
N VAL A 83 12.56 7.10 -12.92
CA VAL A 83 13.00 8.15 -11.99
C VAL A 83 12.96 9.55 -12.64
N GLY A 84 13.55 9.69 -13.82
CA GLY A 84 13.65 10.98 -14.50
C GLY A 84 12.27 11.52 -14.90
N LEU A 85 11.40 10.62 -15.36
CA LEU A 85 10.03 10.95 -15.76
C LEU A 85 9.22 11.42 -14.55
N TRP A 86 9.27 10.70 -13.43
CA TRP A 86 8.56 11.10 -12.21
C TRP A 86 9.08 12.40 -11.59
N ASP A 87 10.39 12.67 -11.65
CA ASP A 87 10.95 13.95 -11.17
C ASP A 87 10.50 15.14 -12.04
N SER A 88 10.45 14.96 -13.36
CA SER A 88 9.92 15.97 -14.29
C SER A 88 8.44 16.25 -14.03
N LEU A 89 7.63 15.19 -13.90
CA LEU A 89 6.21 15.30 -13.58
C LEU A 89 5.96 15.96 -12.22
N GLN A 90 6.75 15.63 -11.20
CA GLN A 90 6.65 16.27 -9.88
C GLN A 90 6.99 17.77 -9.94
N THR A 91 7.91 18.16 -10.81
CA THR A 91 8.26 19.58 -11.01
C THR A 91 7.11 20.32 -11.69
N ALA A 92 6.46 19.70 -12.68
CA ALA A 92 5.31 20.27 -13.37
C ALA A 92 4.04 20.32 -12.48
N PHE A 93 3.85 19.32 -11.62
CA PHE A 93 2.67 19.17 -10.77
C PHE A 93 3.05 19.00 -9.29
N PRO A 94 3.62 20.02 -8.63
CA PRO A 94 4.26 19.89 -7.31
C PRO A 94 3.29 19.56 -6.17
N ARG A 95 1.99 19.71 -6.38
CA ARG A 95 0.94 19.46 -5.38
C ARG A 95 -0.01 18.32 -5.79
N ASP A 96 0.29 17.58 -6.85
CA ASP A 96 -0.55 16.46 -7.26
C ASP A 96 -0.18 15.21 -6.45
N ALA A 97 -1.11 14.76 -5.59
CA ALA A 97 -0.92 13.62 -4.72
C ALA A 97 -0.72 12.30 -5.49
N SER A 98 -1.33 12.16 -6.67
CA SER A 98 -1.23 10.96 -7.54
C SER A 98 0.16 10.85 -8.17
N ILE A 99 0.74 11.98 -8.58
CA ILE A 99 2.14 12.03 -9.05
C ILE A 99 3.11 11.80 -7.89
N ALA A 100 2.87 12.44 -6.74
CA ALA A 100 3.74 12.30 -5.57
C ALA A 100 3.78 10.85 -5.04
N ILE A 101 2.65 10.15 -5.00
CA ILE A 101 2.63 8.74 -4.57
C ILE A 101 3.32 7.83 -5.58
N ASN A 102 3.08 7.97 -6.88
CA ASN A 102 3.72 7.13 -7.89
C ASN A 102 5.23 7.34 -7.92
N ARG A 103 5.68 8.59 -7.76
CA ARG A 103 7.09 8.91 -7.58
C ARG A 103 7.68 8.23 -6.35
N ALA A 104 7.00 8.30 -5.19
CA ALA A 104 7.45 7.64 -3.98
C ALA A 104 7.50 6.10 -4.15
N LEU A 105 6.48 5.50 -4.75
CA LEU A 105 6.43 4.06 -5.06
C LEU A 105 7.59 3.64 -5.96
N ASN A 106 7.84 4.36 -7.05
CA ASN A 106 8.95 4.07 -7.96
C ASN A 106 10.33 4.14 -7.26
N ARG A 107 10.55 5.15 -6.41
CA ARG A 107 11.79 5.25 -5.64
C ARG A 107 11.96 4.10 -4.66
N VAL A 108 10.87 3.65 -4.07
CA VAL A 108 10.84 2.54 -3.13
C VAL A 108 11.02 1.19 -3.87
N LEU A 109 10.55 1.06 -5.11
CA LEU A 109 10.87 -0.07 -6.00
C LEU A 109 12.34 -0.11 -6.39
N LEU A 110 12.94 1.03 -6.74
CA LEU A 110 14.38 1.10 -7.01
C LEU A 110 15.22 0.63 -5.82
N VAL A 111 14.82 0.97 -4.59
CA VAL A 111 15.49 0.49 -3.37
C VAL A 111 15.37 -1.04 -3.24
N ASP A 112 14.19 -1.61 -3.52
CA ASP A 112 14.00 -3.06 -3.51
C ASP A 112 14.88 -3.76 -4.55
N GLU A 113 14.87 -3.26 -5.79
CA GLU A 113 15.64 -3.81 -6.92
C GLU A 113 17.14 -3.81 -6.59
N LEU A 114 17.68 -2.66 -6.17
CA LEU A 114 19.08 -2.55 -5.79
C LEU A 114 19.42 -3.43 -4.58
N SER A 115 18.50 -3.57 -3.61
CA SER A 115 18.70 -4.44 -2.45
C SER A 115 18.75 -5.90 -2.86
N ALA A 116 17.81 -6.33 -3.71
CA ALA A 116 17.75 -7.68 -4.25
C ALA A 116 19.02 -8.01 -5.03
N THR A 117 19.49 -7.12 -5.91
CA THR A 117 20.75 -7.29 -6.65
C THR A 117 21.96 -7.34 -5.72
N ALA A 118 22.03 -6.48 -4.69
CA ALA A 118 23.15 -6.42 -3.75
C ALA A 118 23.32 -7.68 -2.88
N THR A 119 22.24 -8.44 -2.68
CA THR A 119 22.22 -9.68 -1.86
C THR A 119 21.97 -10.95 -2.66
N GLY A 120 21.61 -10.82 -3.94
CA GLY A 120 21.18 -11.94 -4.77
C GLY A 120 22.32 -12.90 -5.10
N ALA A 121 22.04 -14.20 -5.00
CA ALA A 121 23.02 -15.23 -5.34
C ALA A 121 23.39 -15.24 -6.84
N LEU A 122 22.46 -14.78 -7.68
CA LEU A 122 22.59 -14.80 -9.15
C LEU A 122 23.31 -13.58 -9.74
N ALA A 123 23.44 -12.49 -8.97
CA ALA A 123 24.15 -11.29 -9.43
C ALA A 123 25.67 -11.50 -9.41
N THR A 124 26.36 -10.97 -10.40
CA THR A 124 27.82 -10.89 -10.43
C THR A 124 28.37 -10.01 -9.30
N ASP A 125 29.66 -10.14 -8.98
CA ASP A 125 30.27 -9.32 -7.93
C ASP A 125 30.33 -7.84 -8.33
N GLU A 126 30.51 -7.56 -9.63
CA GLU A 126 30.44 -6.22 -10.20
C GLU A 126 29.04 -5.61 -10.04
N GLU A 127 27.97 -6.35 -10.38
CA GLU A 127 26.58 -5.91 -10.20
C GLU A 127 26.24 -5.67 -8.73
N LYS A 128 26.69 -6.55 -7.84
CA LYS A 128 26.51 -6.38 -6.38
C LYS A 128 27.21 -5.13 -5.88
N GLN A 129 28.44 -4.88 -6.30
CA GLN A 129 29.20 -3.69 -5.89
C GLN A 129 28.55 -2.42 -6.44
N ALA A 130 28.13 -2.42 -7.71
CA ALA A 130 27.41 -1.32 -8.32
C ALA A 130 26.10 -1.02 -7.57
N ALA A 131 25.30 -2.04 -7.27
CA ALA A 131 24.05 -1.87 -6.53
C ALA A 131 24.28 -1.30 -5.12
N ARG A 132 25.25 -1.84 -4.38
CA ARG A 132 25.63 -1.32 -3.05
C ARG A 132 26.07 0.14 -3.08
N SER A 133 26.78 0.55 -4.13
CA SER A 133 27.22 1.94 -4.27
C SER A 133 26.06 2.93 -4.48
N GLN A 134 24.95 2.47 -5.07
CA GLN A 134 23.77 3.29 -5.36
C GLN A 134 22.73 3.29 -4.24
N LEU A 135 22.70 2.23 -3.42
CA LEU A 135 21.68 2.02 -2.39
C LEU A 135 21.51 3.18 -1.41
N SER A 136 22.60 3.77 -0.90
CA SER A 136 22.51 4.89 0.05
C SER A 136 21.80 6.11 -0.55
N ASN A 137 22.08 6.42 -1.81
CA ASN A 137 21.46 7.54 -2.52
C ASN A 137 20.00 7.22 -2.89
N ALA A 138 19.72 5.97 -3.28
CA ALA A 138 18.36 5.51 -3.57
C ALA A 138 17.47 5.58 -2.32
N ILE A 139 17.96 5.12 -1.17
CA ILE A 139 17.27 5.20 0.13
C ILE A 139 16.97 6.65 0.52
N SER A 140 17.98 7.53 0.40
CA SER A 140 17.81 8.96 0.71
C SER A 140 16.77 9.61 -0.20
N SER A 141 16.78 9.27 -1.50
CA SER A 141 15.81 9.77 -2.48
C SER A 141 14.40 9.23 -2.23
N ALA A 142 14.27 7.95 -1.84
CA ALA A 142 13.02 7.33 -1.47
C ALA A 142 12.41 8.01 -0.23
N ARG A 143 13.20 8.21 0.84
CA ARG A 143 12.76 8.95 2.05
C ARG A 143 12.23 10.33 1.70
N LYS A 144 13.01 11.11 0.94
CA LYS A 144 12.60 12.45 0.52
C LYS A 144 11.28 12.44 -0.26
N SER A 145 11.08 11.45 -1.12
CA SER A 145 9.86 11.33 -1.93
C SER A 145 8.66 10.91 -1.09
N VAL A 146 8.85 10.01 -0.13
CA VAL A 146 7.84 9.58 0.85
C VAL A 146 7.43 10.73 1.77
N ASP A 147 8.41 11.49 2.29
CA ASP A 147 8.14 12.66 3.13
C ASP A 147 7.46 13.79 2.33
N GLN A 148 7.82 13.96 1.04
CA GLN A 148 7.12 14.89 0.14
C GLN A 148 5.68 14.47 -0.11
N TYR A 149 5.41 13.19 -0.35
CA TYR A 149 4.05 12.67 -0.48
C TYR A 149 3.21 12.96 0.77
N LYS A 150 3.77 12.73 1.97
CA LYS A 150 3.11 13.08 3.24
C LYS A 150 2.74 14.56 3.33
N SER A 151 3.57 15.46 2.79
CA SER A 151 3.26 16.89 2.82
C SER A 151 2.12 17.31 1.87
N ILE A 152 1.72 16.44 0.95
CA ILE A 152 0.72 16.69 -0.10
C ILE A 152 -0.57 15.88 0.14
N SER A 153 -0.50 14.78 0.90
CA SER A 153 -1.61 13.84 1.09
C SER A 153 -1.79 13.47 2.57
N ASP A 154 -3.05 13.36 3.00
CA ASP A 154 -3.43 12.92 4.34
C ASP A 154 -3.42 11.38 4.53
N ASP A 155 -2.94 10.60 3.55
CA ASP A 155 -2.86 9.13 3.64
C ASP A 155 -1.68 8.71 4.54
N ALA A 156 -1.91 8.80 5.86
CA ALA A 156 -0.93 8.48 6.88
C ALA A 156 -0.50 7.00 6.85
N VAL A 157 -1.42 6.09 6.49
CA VAL A 157 -1.17 4.65 6.37
C VAL A 157 -0.14 4.37 5.28
N THR A 158 -0.35 4.87 4.07
CA THR A 158 0.56 4.64 2.92
C THR A 158 1.92 5.28 3.18
N HIS A 159 1.95 6.47 3.78
CA HIS A 159 3.21 7.10 4.21
C HIS A 159 3.98 6.21 5.20
N LEU A 160 3.33 5.72 6.26
CA LEU A 160 3.97 4.87 7.26
C LEU A 160 4.45 3.55 6.65
N TRP A 161 3.66 2.96 5.77
CA TRP A 161 4.00 1.74 5.04
C TRP A 161 5.28 1.90 4.21
N LEU A 162 5.34 2.93 3.34
CA LEU A 162 6.52 3.21 2.51
C LEU A 162 7.75 3.53 3.35
N LYS A 163 7.59 4.36 4.39
CA LYS A 163 8.69 4.74 5.28
C LYS A 163 9.27 3.53 6.01
N SER A 164 8.41 2.66 6.54
CA SER A 164 8.84 1.44 7.23
C SER A 164 9.60 0.51 6.29
N ARG A 165 9.16 0.39 5.03
CA ARG A 165 9.84 -0.41 4.02
C ARG A 165 11.25 0.10 3.75
N VAL A 166 11.41 1.40 3.50
CA VAL A 166 12.73 2.03 3.27
C VAL A 166 13.65 1.86 4.48
N ASP A 167 13.13 2.07 5.69
CA ASP A 167 13.91 1.94 6.92
C ASP A 167 14.38 0.48 7.16
N LEU A 168 13.58 -0.53 6.81
CA LEU A 168 13.99 -1.94 6.88
C LEU A 168 15.07 -2.28 5.86
N HIS A 169 15.00 -1.72 4.64
CA HIS A 169 16.08 -1.88 3.66
C HIS A 169 17.37 -1.20 4.12
N GLU A 170 17.31 -0.02 4.74
CA GLU A 170 18.49 0.59 5.34
C GLU A 170 19.05 -0.26 6.49
N ALA A 171 18.20 -0.78 7.37
CA ALA A 171 18.63 -1.63 8.49
C ALA A 171 19.43 -2.85 8.03
N ALA A 172 19.08 -3.42 6.88
CA ALA A 172 19.79 -4.55 6.28
C ALA A 172 21.20 -4.19 5.76
N LEU A 173 21.49 -2.91 5.51
CA LEU A 173 22.81 -2.44 5.05
C LEU A 173 23.74 -2.03 6.19
N LEU A 174 23.20 -1.84 7.40
CA LEU A 174 23.97 -1.43 8.56
C LEU A 174 24.72 -2.60 9.22
N PRO A 175 25.80 -2.33 9.98
CA PRO A 175 26.42 -3.34 10.82
C PRO A 175 25.42 -3.91 11.84
N LYS A 176 25.57 -5.21 12.18
CA LYS A 176 24.66 -5.94 13.08
C LYS A 176 24.34 -5.22 14.40
N SER A 177 25.30 -4.46 14.94
CA SER A 177 25.14 -3.69 16.18
C SER A 177 24.11 -2.56 16.07
N MET A 178 23.93 -1.97 14.89
CA MET A 178 22.97 -0.88 14.64
C MET A 178 21.63 -1.39 14.12
N THR A 179 21.62 -2.48 13.36
CA THR A 179 20.43 -3.07 12.75
C THR A 179 19.32 -3.38 13.74
N LYS A 180 19.65 -3.97 14.91
CA LYS A 180 18.65 -4.31 15.94
C LYS A 180 17.92 -3.08 16.48
N SER A 181 18.64 -1.97 16.67
CA SER A 181 18.05 -0.72 17.17
C SER A 181 17.08 -0.09 16.16
N LEU A 182 17.46 -0.07 14.87
CA LEU A 182 16.61 0.48 13.80
C LEU A 182 15.36 -0.37 13.57
N ARG A 183 15.50 -1.71 13.54
CA ARG A 183 14.36 -2.63 13.47
C ARG A 183 13.39 -2.44 14.63
N ARG A 184 13.91 -2.32 15.86
CA ARG A 184 13.08 -2.05 17.04
C ARG A 184 12.34 -0.72 16.93
N ALA A 185 13.01 0.34 16.46
CA ALA A 185 12.38 1.63 16.22
C ALA A 185 11.30 1.59 15.11
N VAL A 186 11.45 0.74 14.09
CA VAL A 186 10.41 0.50 13.09
C VAL A 186 9.22 -0.24 13.72
N PHE A 187 9.48 -1.30 14.49
CA PHE A 187 8.43 -2.03 15.22
C PHE A 187 7.65 -1.12 16.16
N ASP A 188 8.33 -0.36 17.02
CA ASP A 188 7.69 0.53 18.00
C ASP A 188 6.80 1.57 17.29
N ARG A 189 7.30 2.16 16.20
CA ARG A 189 6.54 3.14 15.39
C ARG A 189 5.29 2.55 14.75
N VAL A 190 5.39 1.35 14.16
CA VAL A 190 4.25 0.70 13.50
C VAL A 190 3.23 0.24 14.55
N SER A 191 3.68 -0.36 15.64
CA SER A 191 2.78 -0.82 16.72
C SER A 191 2.07 0.32 17.44
N GLU A 192 2.75 1.44 17.70
CA GLU A 192 2.15 2.64 18.26
C GLU A 192 1.10 3.23 17.32
N ALA A 193 1.41 3.35 16.03
CA ALA A 193 0.46 3.84 15.03
C ALA A 193 -0.79 2.96 14.94
N LEU A 194 -0.64 1.64 15.00
CA LEU A 194 -1.76 0.69 14.99
C LEU A 194 -2.65 0.77 16.23
N SER A 195 -2.10 1.23 17.35
CA SER A 195 -2.84 1.44 18.59
C SER A 195 -3.66 2.74 18.57
N GLY A 196 -3.36 3.67 17.66
CA GLY A 196 -4.11 4.92 17.46
C GLY A 196 -5.05 4.89 16.25
N GLU A 197 -5.44 6.08 15.78
CA GLU A 197 -6.40 6.28 14.68
C GLU A 197 -5.96 5.62 13.36
N ILE A 198 -4.65 5.55 13.08
CA ILE A 198 -4.11 4.90 11.89
C ILE A 198 -4.52 3.42 11.84
N GLY A 199 -4.59 2.74 13.00
CA GLY A 199 -5.00 1.35 13.04
C GLY A 199 -6.46 1.14 12.64
N ASP A 200 -7.33 2.12 12.93
CA ASP A 200 -8.77 2.03 12.66
C ASP A 200 -9.13 2.32 11.18
N ASP A 201 -8.18 2.86 10.40
CA ASP A 201 -8.34 3.02 8.95
C ASP A 201 -8.42 1.63 8.27
N PRO A 202 -9.43 1.36 7.43
CA PRO A 202 -9.52 0.11 6.67
C PRO A 202 -8.28 -0.21 5.82
N LYS A 203 -7.50 0.79 5.41
CA LYS A 203 -6.25 0.63 4.67
C LYS A 203 -5.12 0.08 5.55
N SER A 204 -5.24 0.15 6.88
CA SER A 204 -4.16 -0.21 7.82
C SER A 204 -3.72 -1.67 7.75
N VAL A 205 -4.51 -2.52 7.08
CA VAL A 205 -4.16 -3.93 6.77
C VAL A 205 -2.77 -4.04 6.15
N ILE A 206 -2.35 -3.08 5.31
CA ILE A 206 -1.05 -3.09 4.62
C ILE A 206 0.15 -2.91 5.57
N LEU A 207 -0.10 -2.44 6.79
CA LEU A 207 0.92 -2.34 7.84
C LEU A 207 1.27 -3.70 8.43
N GLY A 208 0.45 -4.74 8.17
CA GLY A 208 0.74 -6.12 8.52
C GLY A 208 2.04 -6.65 7.91
N GLY A 209 2.36 -6.21 6.68
CA GLY A 209 3.59 -6.57 5.98
C GLY A 209 4.83 -6.06 6.71
N PRO A 210 5.02 -4.74 6.88
CA PRO A 210 6.13 -4.19 7.66
C PRO A 210 6.19 -4.73 9.09
N LEU A 211 5.04 -4.87 9.77
CA LEU A 211 4.97 -5.39 11.14
C LEU A 211 5.46 -6.84 11.23
N THR A 212 4.99 -7.73 10.35
CA THR A 212 5.44 -9.13 10.38
C THR A 212 6.87 -9.29 9.88
N ARG A 213 7.29 -8.54 8.85
CA ARG A 213 8.67 -8.54 8.37
C ARG A 213 9.66 -8.11 9.45
N VAL A 214 9.38 -7.03 10.18
CA VAL A 214 10.31 -6.57 11.23
C VAL A 214 10.40 -7.56 12.39
N LEU A 215 9.32 -8.28 12.69
CA LEU A 215 9.32 -9.36 13.68
C LEU A 215 10.15 -10.55 13.21
N ASP A 216 9.93 -11.03 11.99
CA ASP A 216 10.71 -12.12 11.40
C ASP A 216 12.22 -11.76 11.36
N GLU A 217 12.58 -10.47 11.18
CA GLU A 217 13.97 -9.98 11.20
C GLU A 217 14.55 -9.74 12.62
N LEU A 218 13.72 -9.69 13.65
CA LEU A 218 14.13 -9.53 15.06
C LEU A 218 14.15 -10.86 15.83
N GLU A 219 13.52 -11.89 15.28
CA GLU A 219 13.48 -13.25 15.82
C GLU A 219 14.85 -13.93 15.71
N ASP A 220 15.34 -14.48 16.81
CA ASP A 220 16.51 -15.36 16.81
C ASP A 220 16.07 -16.79 16.47
N PRO A 221 16.77 -17.52 15.58
CA PRO A 221 16.39 -18.88 15.20
C PRO A 221 16.34 -19.88 16.36
N ILE A 222 17.04 -19.61 17.47
CA ILE A 222 17.14 -20.49 18.63
C ILE A 222 16.26 -19.95 19.76
N ASP A 223 16.42 -18.68 20.10
CA ASP A 223 15.79 -18.08 21.28
C ASP A 223 14.41 -17.44 20.99
N GLY A 224 14.02 -17.35 19.71
CA GLY A 224 12.79 -16.69 19.28
C GLY A 224 12.85 -15.17 19.42
N LEU A 225 11.67 -14.53 19.57
CA LEU A 225 11.60 -13.10 19.84
C LEU A 225 12.06 -12.78 21.28
N PRO A 226 12.74 -11.64 21.51
CA PRO A 226 13.06 -11.17 22.86
C PRO A 226 11.84 -11.15 23.78
N THR A 227 11.99 -11.61 25.02
CA THR A 227 10.86 -11.77 25.97
C THR A 227 10.13 -10.48 26.30
N ASP A 228 10.80 -9.32 26.19
CA ASP A 228 10.21 -7.99 26.36
C ASP A 228 9.44 -7.51 25.12
N LEU A 229 9.74 -8.08 23.95
CA LEU A 229 9.13 -7.75 22.67
C LEU A 229 7.93 -8.64 22.36
N LEU A 230 8.01 -9.92 22.70
CA LEU A 230 7.01 -10.93 22.34
C LEU A 230 5.57 -10.56 22.77
N PRO A 231 5.29 -10.12 24.01
CA PRO A 231 3.93 -9.70 24.39
C PRO A 231 3.44 -8.48 23.60
N LYS A 232 4.34 -7.52 23.28
CA LYS A 232 4.01 -6.35 22.47
C LYS A 232 3.69 -6.74 21.03
N ALA A 233 4.46 -7.67 20.46
CA ALA A 233 4.24 -8.20 19.13
C ALA A 233 2.89 -8.94 19.05
N ALA A 234 2.60 -9.81 20.03
CA ALA A 234 1.34 -10.52 20.13
C ALA A 234 0.14 -9.57 20.23
N ALA A 235 0.25 -8.50 21.02
CA ALA A 235 -0.79 -7.47 21.15
C ALA A 235 -0.96 -6.65 19.86
N ALA A 236 0.13 -6.21 19.24
CA ALA A 236 0.07 -5.39 18.02
C ALA A 236 -0.52 -6.15 16.83
N VAL A 237 -0.05 -7.39 16.59
CA VAL A 237 -0.58 -8.25 15.51
C VAL A 237 -2.00 -8.71 15.83
N GLY A 238 -2.29 -9.02 17.10
CA GLY A 238 -3.64 -9.35 17.55
C GLY A 238 -4.63 -8.21 17.29
N SER A 239 -4.28 -6.99 17.71
CA SER A 239 -5.10 -5.79 17.46
C SER A 239 -5.31 -5.56 15.97
N LEU A 240 -4.27 -5.69 15.15
CA LEU A 240 -4.41 -5.56 13.70
C LEU A 240 -5.33 -6.66 13.11
N SER A 241 -5.24 -7.90 13.60
CA SER A 241 -6.17 -8.98 13.19
C SER A 241 -7.60 -8.70 13.61
N ASP A 242 -7.83 -8.11 14.79
CA ASP A 242 -9.17 -7.76 15.26
C ASP A 242 -9.80 -6.62 14.46
N LYS A 243 -9.00 -5.64 14.03
CA LYS A 243 -9.44 -4.57 13.12
C LYS A 243 -9.69 -5.06 11.69
N HIS A 244 -9.04 -6.17 11.30
CA HIS A 244 -9.19 -6.79 9.98
C HIS A 244 -9.59 -8.27 10.10
N PRO A 245 -10.81 -8.57 10.62
CA PRO A 245 -11.19 -9.94 10.97
C PRO A 245 -11.28 -10.87 9.76
N GLY A 246 -11.43 -10.34 8.55
CA GLY A 246 -11.45 -11.07 7.27
C GLY A 246 -10.07 -11.28 6.63
N ASN A 247 -8.99 -11.29 7.41
CA ASN A 247 -7.64 -11.57 6.92
C ASN A 247 -7.03 -12.77 7.65
N LEU A 248 -7.01 -13.92 6.99
CA LEU A 248 -6.51 -15.19 7.52
C LEU A 248 -5.02 -15.13 7.87
N PHE A 249 -4.22 -14.43 7.07
CA PHE A 249 -2.78 -14.27 7.32
C PHE A 249 -2.51 -13.59 8.67
N LEU A 250 -3.22 -12.50 8.96
CA LEU A 250 -3.11 -11.80 10.24
C LEU A 250 -3.63 -12.64 11.40
N ALA A 251 -4.73 -13.38 11.21
CA ALA A 251 -5.27 -14.27 12.25
C ALA A 251 -4.28 -15.38 12.62
N ILE A 252 -3.63 -16.02 11.63
CA ILE A 252 -2.59 -17.05 11.88
C ILE A 252 -1.40 -16.43 12.63
N ARG A 253 -0.91 -15.27 12.18
CA ARG A 253 0.23 -14.60 12.82
C ARG A 253 -0.11 -14.18 14.26
N ALA A 254 -1.32 -13.68 14.50
CA ALA A 254 -1.81 -13.37 15.84
C ALA A 254 -1.89 -14.63 16.72
N ALA A 255 -2.46 -15.72 16.21
CA ALA A 255 -2.56 -16.99 16.93
C ALA A 255 -1.18 -17.51 17.39
N ARG A 256 -0.20 -17.57 16.49
CA ARG A 256 1.15 -18.07 16.81
C ARG A 256 1.84 -17.20 17.87
N LEU A 257 1.89 -15.88 17.65
CA LEU A 257 2.51 -14.96 18.61
C LEU A 257 1.83 -15.00 19.99
N ASN A 258 0.49 -15.15 20.03
CA ASN A 258 -0.23 -15.25 21.29
C ASN A 258 0.06 -16.57 22.01
N ILE A 259 0.19 -17.70 21.29
CA ILE A 259 0.62 -18.99 21.86
C ILE A 259 2.05 -18.87 22.41
N ASP A 260 2.98 -18.31 21.64
CA ASP A 260 4.37 -18.14 22.05
C ASP A 260 4.46 -17.23 23.30
N SER A 261 3.63 -16.19 23.36
CA SER A 261 3.52 -15.30 24.52
C SER A 261 2.75 -15.89 25.72
N LYS A 262 2.23 -17.12 25.60
CA LYS A 262 1.41 -17.81 26.59
C LYS A 262 0.13 -17.05 26.97
N SER A 263 -0.51 -16.43 25.99
CA SER A 263 -1.74 -15.67 26.16
C SER A 263 -2.97 -16.50 25.78
N LYS A 264 -3.97 -16.54 26.67
CA LYS A 264 -5.26 -17.22 26.40
C LYS A 264 -6.08 -16.57 25.28
N SER A 265 -5.78 -15.32 24.92
CA SER A 265 -6.35 -14.69 23.71
C SER A 265 -6.00 -15.44 22.43
N ALA A 266 -4.99 -16.32 22.43
CA ALA A 266 -4.67 -17.18 21.29
C ALA A 266 -5.90 -17.97 20.78
N SER A 267 -6.75 -18.49 21.67
CA SER A 267 -7.90 -19.32 21.30
C SER A 267 -8.86 -18.59 20.34
N GLN A 268 -9.06 -17.29 20.51
CA GLN A 268 -9.94 -16.51 19.63
C GLN A 268 -9.39 -16.44 18.19
N TYR A 269 -8.07 -16.28 18.05
CA TYR A 269 -7.43 -16.19 16.75
C TYR A 269 -7.36 -17.57 16.09
N VAL A 270 -7.09 -18.63 16.86
CA VAL A 270 -7.14 -20.01 16.38
C VAL A 270 -8.53 -20.34 15.81
N ASN A 271 -9.60 -20.06 16.56
CA ASN A 271 -10.97 -20.25 16.05
C ASN A 271 -11.25 -19.42 14.80
N ARG A 272 -10.84 -18.14 14.77
CA ARG A 272 -10.98 -17.29 13.58
C ARG A 272 -10.29 -17.87 12.36
N THR A 273 -9.13 -18.51 12.50
CA THR A 273 -8.44 -19.14 11.36
C THR A 273 -9.23 -20.32 10.78
N TYR A 274 -9.96 -21.06 11.61
CA TYR A 274 -10.86 -22.11 11.15
C TYR A 274 -12.07 -21.53 10.42
N ASP A 275 -12.72 -20.54 11.02
CA ASP A 275 -13.90 -19.89 10.44
C ASP A 275 -13.61 -19.31 9.04
N LEU A 276 -12.47 -18.64 8.89
CA LEU A 276 -12.04 -18.06 7.61
C LEU A 276 -11.67 -19.11 6.56
N ALA A 277 -11.21 -20.29 6.98
CA ALA A 277 -10.83 -21.38 6.10
C ALA A 277 -11.98 -22.38 5.83
N GLN A 278 -13.15 -22.18 6.44
CA GLN A 278 -14.27 -23.11 6.37
C GLN A 278 -14.75 -23.37 4.94
N SER A 279 -14.67 -22.39 4.05
CA SER A 279 -15.08 -22.51 2.65
C SER A 279 -14.23 -23.51 1.85
N ILE A 280 -13.01 -23.81 2.31
CA ILE A 280 -12.09 -24.76 1.67
C ILE A 280 -11.90 -26.03 2.50
N GLU A 281 -12.74 -26.27 3.50
CA GLU A 281 -12.65 -27.41 4.42
C GLU A 281 -12.46 -28.76 3.72
N PRO A 282 -13.14 -29.09 2.60
CA PRO A 282 -12.90 -30.35 1.91
C PRO A 282 -11.44 -30.55 1.48
N SER A 283 -10.79 -29.49 0.99
CA SER A 283 -9.37 -29.52 0.60
C SER A 283 -8.45 -29.59 1.83
N LEU A 284 -8.82 -28.94 2.93
CA LEU A 284 -8.07 -29.03 4.19
C LEU A 284 -8.15 -30.45 4.76
N SER A 285 -9.33 -31.07 4.71
CA SER A 285 -9.57 -32.44 5.17
C SER A 285 -8.70 -33.46 4.44
N GLU A 286 -8.51 -33.33 3.11
CA GLU A 286 -7.53 -34.15 2.38
C GLU A 286 -6.09 -33.98 2.92
N THR A 287 -5.72 -32.76 3.32
CA THR A 287 -4.38 -32.44 3.83
C THR A 287 -4.20 -32.89 5.28
N THR A 288 -5.25 -32.94 6.09
CA THR A 288 -5.20 -33.39 7.48
C THR A 288 -5.38 -34.91 7.64
N LYS A 289 -5.89 -35.63 6.63
CA LYS A 289 -6.01 -37.10 6.64
C LYS A 289 -4.76 -37.84 7.14
N PRO A 290 -3.52 -37.51 6.70
CA PRO A 290 -2.31 -38.18 7.19
C PRO A 290 -2.02 -37.95 8.69
N ILE A 291 -2.58 -36.89 9.27
CA ILE A 291 -2.46 -36.53 10.69
C ILE A 291 -3.49 -37.31 11.52
N GLY A 292 -4.51 -37.90 10.89
CA GLY A 292 -5.58 -38.66 11.55
C GLY A 292 -6.60 -37.79 12.28
N LEU A 293 -6.64 -36.49 11.99
CA LEU A 293 -7.57 -35.52 12.57
C LEU A 293 -8.31 -34.78 11.45
N THR A 294 -9.57 -34.44 11.68
CA THR A 294 -10.28 -33.45 10.87
C THR A 294 -9.74 -32.04 11.15
N PRO A 295 -9.94 -31.06 10.25
CA PRO A 295 -9.57 -29.67 10.49
C PRO A 295 -10.17 -29.11 11.79
N GLN A 296 -11.43 -29.44 12.07
CA GLN A 296 -12.12 -28.99 13.29
C GLN A 296 -11.52 -29.63 14.56
N GLU A 297 -11.20 -30.93 14.54
CA GLU A 297 -10.58 -31.61 15.67
C GLU A 297 -9.18 -31.04 15.96
N LEU A 298 -8.39 -30.77 14.92
CA LEU A 298 -7.06 -30.16 15.08
C LEU A 298 -7.15 -28.78 15.75
N VAL A 299 -8.09 -27.94 15.30
CA VAL A 299 -8.36 -26.62 15.90
C VAL A 299 -8.82 -26.75 17.35
N SER A 300 -9.73 -27.68 17.63
CA SER A 300 -10.23 -27.98 18.97
C SER A 300 -9.12 -28.47 19.91
N GLU A 301 -8.18 -29.28 19.42
CA GLU A 301 -7.01 -29.70 20.21
C GLU A 301 -6.09 -28.53 20.57
N ILE A 302 -5.91 -27.56 19.66
CA ILE A 302 -5.13 -26.35 19.94
C ILE A 302 -5.81 -25.53 21.05
N THR A 303 -7.10 -25.24 20.93
CA THR A 303 -7.83 -24.43 21.92
C THR A 303 -7.91 -25.13 23.27
N THR A 304 -8.13 -26.44 23.28
CA THR A 304 -8.12 -27.24 24.53
C THR A 304 -6.76 -27.20 25.21
N ALA A 305 -5.66 -27.26 24.44
CA ALA A 305 -4.31 -27.15 24.99
C ALA A 305 -4.04 -25.75 25.56
N ILE A 306 -4.52 -24.69 24.91
CA ILE A 306 -4.44 -23.31 25.43
C ILE A 306 -5.21 -23.17 26.74
N ASP A 307 -6.43 -23.70 26.82
CA ASP A 307 -7.26 -23.64 28.02
C ASP A 307 -6.63 -24.40 29.20
N ALA A 308 -5.95 -25.51 28.90
CA ALA A 308 -5.17 -26.30 29.86
C ALA A 308 -3.77 -25.75 30.16
N GLU A 309 -3.38 -24.62 29.55
CA GLU A 309 -2.05 -24.01 29.67
C GLU A 309 -0.89 -24.93 29.23
N ASP A 310 -1.17 -25.91 28.36
CA ASP A 310 -0.20 -26.78 27.70
C ASP A 310 0.31 -26.12 26.41
N TRP A 311 1.17 -25.11 26.58
CA TRP A 311 1.67 -24.26 25.50
C TRP A 311 2.52 -25.01 24.47
N ASP A 312 3.26 -26.03 24.91
CA ASP A 312 4.08 -26.85 24.02
C ASP A 312 3.18 -27.65 23.08
N LYS A 313 2.11 -28.26 23.60
CA LYS A 313 1.12 -28.95 22.78
C LYS A 313 0.37 -27.98 21.86
N ALA A 314 -0.06 -26.83 22.38
CA ALA A 314 -0.74 -25.80 21.59
C ALA A 314 0.14 -25.33 20.42
N GLY A 315 1.42 -25.04 20.66
CA GLY A 315 2.38 -24.62 19.64
C GLY A 315 2.62 -25.70 18.58
N ASN A 316 2.82 -26.96 18.99
CA ASN A 316 3.01 -28.07 18.08
C ASN A 316 1.79 -28.32 17.17
N ARG A 317 0.58 -28.27 17.73
CA ARG A 317 -0.66 -28.41 16.95
C ARG A 317 -0.91 -27.19 16.06
N MET A 318 -0.60 -25.99 16.53
CA MET A 318 -0.68 -24.78 15.71
C MET A 318 0.28 -24.82 14.52
N LEU A 319 1.48 -25.40 14.67
CA LEU A 319 2.41 -25.62 13.57
C LEU A 319 1.83 -26.59 12.51
N GLN A 320 1.17 -27.66 12.95
CA GLN A 320 0.47 -28.58 12.03
C GLN A 320 -0.64 -27.86 11.28
N TRP A 321 -1.44 -27.05 11.98
CA TRP A 321 -2.49 -26.25 11.36
C TRP A 321 -1.96 -25.20 10.38
N PHE A 322 -0.86 -24.54 10.74
CA PHE A 322 -0.15 -23.64 9.84
C PHE A 322 0.31 -24.36 8.57
N ASN A 323 0.89 -25.56 8.68
CA ASN A 323 1.36 -26.32 7.50
C ASN A 323 0.21 -26.72 6.56
N VAL A 324 -0.99 -26.94 7.10
CA VAL A 324 -2.21 -27.21 6.33
C VAL A 324 -2.69 -25.95 5.58
N LEU A 325 -2.67 -24.78 6.23
CA LEU A 325 -3.14 -23.52 5.65
C LEU A 325 -2.10 -22.83 4.74
N ASN A 326 -0.80 -23.00 5.01
CA ASN A 326 0.29 -22.31 4.32
C ASN A 326 0.26 -22.44 2.78
N PRO A 327 -0.01 -23.61 2.18
CA PRO A 327 -0.03 -23.74 0.73
C PRO A 327 -1.28 -23.15 0.05
N THR A 328 -2.33 -22.79 0.81
CA THR A 328 -3.63 -22.39 0.27
C THR A 328 -3.61 -21.01 -0.42
N GLU A 329 -4.41 -20.83 -1.46
CA GLU A 329 -4.52 -19.55 -2.18
C GLU A 329 -5.21 -18.45 -1.35
N ILE A 330 -6.15 -18.82 -0.47
CA ILE A 330 -6.78 -17.86 0.44
C ILE A 330 -5.76 -17.20 1.36
N LEU A 331 -4.84 -17.99 1.94
CA LEU A 331 -3.78 -17.44 2.79
C LEU A 331 -2.80 -16.57 1.99
N LYS A 332 -2.38 -17.01 0.81
CA LYS A 332 -1.48 -16.24 -0.07
C LYS A 332 -2.11 -14.90 -0.47
N THR A 333 -3.41 -14.90 -0.78
CA THR A 333 -4.17 -13.69 -1.11
C THR A 333 -4.22 -12.73 0.07
N ASP A 334 -4.53 -13.22 1.26
CA ASP A 334 -4.57 -12.38 2.46
C ASP A 334 -3.20 -11.87 2.90
N ARG A 335 -2.14 -12.65 2.66
CA ARG A 335 -0.76 -12.19 2.81
C ARG A 335 -0.45 -11.04 1.85
N ARG A 336 -0.87 -11.13 0.57
CA ARG A 336 -0.71 -10.03 -0.40
C ARG A 336 -1.51 -8.79 0.00
N ARG A 337 -2.72 -8.95 0.57
CA ARG A 337 -3.49 -7.82 1.12
C ARG A 337 -2.79 -7.16 2.30
N ALA A 338 -2.16 -7.94 3.18
CA ALA A 338 -1.43 -7.41 4.32
C ALA A 338 -0.05 -6.86 3.95
N SER A 339 0.53 -7.30 2.84
CA SER A 339 1.84 -6.89 2.35
C SER A 339 1.82 -6.70 0.84
N PRO A 340 1.09 -5.69 0.33
CA PRO A 340 0.95 -5.50 -1.12
C PRO A 340 2.29 -5.16 -1.77
N HIS A 341 2.41 -5.46 -3.05
CA HIS A 341 3.53 -4.96 -3.84
C HIS A 341 3.30 -3.46 -4.13
N PRO A 342 4.34 -2.61 -4.26
CA PRO A 342 4.17 -1.20 -4.63
C PRO A 342 3.36 -0.98 -5.90
N LEU A 343 3.44 -1.89 -6.86
CA LEU A 343 2.66 -1.83 -8.09
C LEU A 343 1.15 -1.92 -7.84
N ASP A 344 0.71 -2.65 -6.82
CA ASP A 344 -0.70 -2.76 -6.43
C ASP A 344 -1.27 -1.42 -5.91
N ARG A 345 -0.41 -0.42 -5.70
CA ARG A 345 -0.74 0.88 -5.11
C ARG A 345 -0.54 2.05 -6.08
N LEU A 346 -0.23 1.77 -7.35
CA LEU A 346 -0.13 2.82 -8.37
C LEU A 346 -1.44 3.60 -8.50
N SER A 347 -1.30 4.92 -8.63
CA SER A 347 -2.41 5.84 -8.78
C SER A 347 -2.54 6.28 -10.23
N PHE A 348 -3.68 6.00 -10.85
CA PHE A 348 -4.01 6.44 -12.21
C PHE A 348 -4.81 7.76 -12.23
N THR A 349 -5.00 8.40 -11.07
CA THR A 349 -5.86 9.60 -10.96
C THR A 349 -5.34 10.76 -11.79
N ALA A 350 -4.03 11.06 -11.74
CA ALA A 350 -3.44 12.12 -12.57
C ALA A 350 -3.59 11.82 -14.07
N GLN A 351 -3.37 10.57 -14.50
CA GLN A 351 -3.57 10.16 -15.90
C GLN A 351 -5.03 10.35 -16.33
N ARG A 352 -6.00 9.90 -15.52
CA ARG A 352 -7.43 10.04 -15.83
C ARG A 352 -7.84 11.51 -15.91
N ARG A 353 -7.38 12.32 -14.96
CA ARG A 353 -7.62 13.76 -14.92
C ARG A 353 -7.06 14.45 -16.18
N LEU A 354 -5.77 14.28 -16.47
CA LEU A 354 -5.14 14.87 -17.66
C LEU A 354 -5.76 14.34 -18.97
N SER A 355 -6.14 13.06 -19.02
CA SER A 355 -6.84 12.50 -20.20
C SER A 355 -8.17 13.20 -20.43
N SER A 356 -8.94 13.47 -19.36
CA SER A 356 -10.20 14.21 -19.45
C SER A 356 -9.99 15.65 -19.91
N GLU A 357 -9.00 16.35 -19.36
CA GLU A 357 -8.63 17.71 -19.76
C GLU A 357 -8.21 17.77 -21.24
N VAL A 358 -7.39 16.81 -21.71
CA VAL A 358 -6.97 16.72 -23.11
C VAL A 358 -8.15 16.45 -24.05
N ILE A 359 -9.11 15.61 -23.67
CA ILE A 359 -10.32 15.36 -24.47
C ILE A 359 -11.21 16.60 -24.55
N GLN A 360 -11.26 17.44 -23.51
CA GLN A 360 -11.99 18.70 -23.57
C GLN A 360 -11.34 19.70 -24.55
N LEU A 361 -10.01 19.71 -24.63
CA LEU A 361 -9.26 20.55 -25.57
C LEU A 361 -9.34 20.02 -27.01
N ASN A 362 -9.27 18.70 -27.17
CA ASN A 362 -9.33 18.01 -28.46
C ASN A 362 -10.41 16.91 -28.42
N PRO A 363 -11.70 17.27 -28.60
CA PRO A 363 -12.79 16.31 -28.54
C PRO A 363 -12.64 15.22 -29.58
N LEU A 364 -12.85 13.97 -29.16
CA LEU A 364 -12.96 12.85 -30.09
C LEU A 364 -14.16 13.11 -31.02
N ALA A 365 -13.95 12.89 -32.31
CA ALA A 365 -15.04 12.94 -33.28
C ALA A 365 -16.11 11.92 -32.86
N LYS A 366 -17.36 12.36 -32.73
CA LYS A 366 -18.47 11.44 -32.48
C LYS A 366 -18.52 10.42 -33.62
N GLY A 367 -18.61 9.13 -33.28
CA GLY A 367 -18.85 8.09 -34.27
C GLY A 367 -20.10 8.42 -35.07
N GLY A 368 -19.97 8.51 -36.40
CA GLY A 368 -21.08 8.83 -37.31
C GLY A 368 -21.89 7.61 -37.72
N THR A 369 -21.45 6.41 -37.35
CA THR A 369 -22.10 5.15 -37.66
C THR A 369 -23.00 4.73 -36.49
N ALA A 370 -24.25 4.43 -36.78
CA ALA A 370 -25.12 3.78 -35.81
C ALA A 370 -24.50 2.44 -35.39
N PHE A 371 -24.63 2.07 -34.11
CA PHE A 371 -24.27 0.73 -33.67
C PHE A 371 -25.10 -0.30 -34.45
N SER A 372 -24.43 -1.18 -35.18
CA SER A 372 -25.06 -2.35 -35.78
C SER A 372 -24.87 -3.53 -34.85
N PHE A 373 -25.95 -4.01 -34.27
CA PHE A 373 -25.95 -5.28 -33.54
C PHE A 373 -26.20 -6.39 -34.54
N SER A 374 -25.31 -7.39 -34.59
CA SER A 374 -25.58 -8.65 -35.29
C SER A 374 -26.37 -9.56 -34.35
N THR A 375 -27.55 -9.97 -34.79
CA THR A 375 -28.30 -11.03 -34.11
C THR A 375 -28.08 -12.33 -34.87
N SER A 376 -27.54 -13.34 -34.21
CA SER A 376 -27.53 -14.72 -34.68
C SER A 376 -28.62 -15.51 -33.95
N THR A 377 -29.31 -16.39 -34.67
CA THR A 377 -30.15 -17.42 -34.06
C THR A 377 -29.26 -18.63 -33.84
N ILE A 378 -29.30 -19.22 -32.65
CA ILE A 378 -28.58 -20.47 -32.35
C ILE A 378 -29.46 -21.63 -32.83
N ASP A 379 -28.91 -22.49 -33.68
CA ASP A 379 -29.61 -23.71 -34.12
C ASP A 379 -29.82 -24.65 -32.92
N GLY A 380 -31.06 -25.11 -32.73
CA GLY A 380 -31.42 -25.94 -31.56
C GLY A 380 -31.93 -25.15 -30.34
N ALA A 381 -32.22 -23.85 -30.49
CA ALA A 381 -32.75 -23.02 -29.40
C ALA A 381 -34.20 -23.33 -28.97
N ASP A 382 -34.85 -24.32 -29.58
CA ASP A 382 -36.20 -24.77 -29.20
C ASP A 382 -36.14 -25.58 -27.89
N GLY A 383 -36.83 -25.11 -26.85
CA GLY A 383 -36.89 -25.80 -25.55
C GLY A 383 -35.69 -25.53 -24.63
N LEU A 384 -34.95 -24.45 -24.86
CA LEU A 384 -33.97 -23.91 -23.91
C LEU A 384 -34.67 -23.12 -22.80
N SER A 385 -34.34 -23.40 -21.55
CA SER A 385 -34.83 -22.64 -20.39
C SER A 385 -33.94 -21.44 -20.08
N ASP A 386 -32.62 -21.60 -20.22
CA ASP A 386 -31.62 -20.60 -19.87
C ASP A 386 -30.43 -20.62 -20.83
N VAL A 387 -29.85 -19.43 -21.05
CA VAL A 387 -28.63 -19.23 -21.84
C VAL A 387 -27.71 -18.32 -21.04
N LEU A 388 -26.44 -18.73 -20.88
CA LEU A 388 -25.41 -17.97 -20.19
C LEU A 388 -24.20 -17.79 -21.11
N PRO A 389 -23.80 -16.53 -21.41
CA PRO A 389 -22.53 -16.28 -22.07
C PRO A 389 -21.38 -16.55 -21.10
N ILE A 390 -20.38 -17.32 -21.55
CA ILE A 390 -19.14 -17.60 -20.83
C ILE A 390 -18.01 -17.71 -21.84
N ASP A 391 -16.87 -17.09 -21.58
CA ASP A 391 -15.64 -17.32 -22.32
C ASP A 391 -14.93 -18.53 -21.67
N PHE A 392 -15.20 -19.75 -22.14
CA PHE A 392 -14.72 -20.98 -21.47
C PHE A 392 -13.25 -21.25 -21.77
N ASP A 393 -12.77 -20.90 -22.97
CA ASP A 393 -11.40 -21.12 -23.40
C ASP A 393 -10.48 -19.89 -23.27
N LEU A 394 -11.02 -18.76 -22.80
CA LEU A 394 -10.34 -17.51 -22.47
C LEU A 394 -9.76 -16.79 -23.70
N ASP A 395 -10.42 -16.90 -24.84
CA ASP A 395 -10.00 -16.26 -26.09
C ASP A 395 -10.63 -14.87 -26.33
N LEU A 396 -11.50 -14.42 -25.41
CA LEU A 396 -12.29 -13.19 -25.44
C LEU A 396 -13.48 -13.21 -26.42
N ASP A 397 -13.80 -14.37 -26.98
CA ASP A 397 -15.08 -14.63 -27.65
C ASP A 397 -16.03 -15.35 -26.66
N ASP A 398 -17.26 -14.88 -26.54
CA ASP A 398 -18.23 -15.48 -25.63
C ASP A 398 -18.77 -16.81 -26.22
N ASP A 399 -18.56 -17.93 -25.53
CA ASP A 399 -19.30 -19.18 -25.73
C ASP A 399 -20.70 -19.08 -25.10
N LEU A 400 -21.65 -19.89 -25.60
CA LEU A 400 -23.02 -19.88 -25.11
C LEU A 400 -23.36 -21.21 -24.45
N VAL A 401 -23.33 -21.23 -23.12
CA VAL A 401 -23.86 -22.37 -22.38
C VAL A 401 -25.37 -22.31 -22.38
N THR A 402 -26.01 -23.38 -22.83
CA THR A 402 -27.47 -23.51 -22.87
C THR A 402 -27.94 -24.64 -21.95
N ILE A 403 -29.09 -24.43 -21.33
CA ILE A 403 -29.79 -25.44 -20.52
C ILE A 403 -31.14 -25.72 -21.18
N SER A 404 -31.39 -26.99 -21.52
CA SER A 404 -32.70 -27.42 -22.02
C SER A 404 -33.70 -27.66 -20.88
N GLU A 405 -35.00 -27.73 -21.20
CA GLU A 405 -36.05 -28.16 -20.25
C GLU A 405 -35.79 -29.56 -19.64
N SER A 406 -34.95 -30.38 -20.28
CA SER A 406 -34.49 -31.68 -19.76
C SER A 406 -33.25 -31.60 -18.86
N ALA A 407 -32.82 -30.39 -18.48
CA ALA A 407 -31.65 -30.10 -17.66
C ALA A 407 -30.32 -30.63 -18.23
N VAL A 408 -30.24 -30.75 -19.57
CA VAL A 408 -28.99 -31.08 -20.25
C VAL A 408 -28.24 -29.79 -20.56
N VAL A 409 -26.98 -29.73 -20.13
CA VAL A 409 -26.07 -28.61 -20.41
C VAL A 409 -25.37 -28.84 -21.74
N GLN A 410 -25.38 -27.84 -22.61
CA GLN A 410 -24.64 -27.84 -23.88
C GLN A 410 -23.79 -26.57 -23.96
N LEU A 411 -22.58 -26.71 -24.53
CA LEU A 411 -21.64 -25.63 -24.84
C LEU A 411 -21.70 -25.35 -26.33
#